data_AF-A0A7K0YIX0-F1
#
_entry.id   AF-A0A7K0YIX0-F1
#
_cell.length_a   1.000
_cell.length_b   1.000
_cell.length_c   1.000
_cell.angle_alpha   90.00
_cell.angle_beta   90.00
_cell.angle_gamma   90.00
#
_symmetry.space_group_name_H-M   'P 1'
#
loop_
_entity.id
_entity.type
_entity.pdbx_description
1 polymer ?
#
loop_
_entity_poly.entity_id
_entity_poly.type
_entity_poly.pdbx_seq_one_letter_code
_entity_poly.pdbx_strand_id
1 'polypeptide(L)'
;MSEFFDPRFADTNLEEQTTGELDLEARSGLRRVVGLSTELQDVTEVEYRQLRLEKVVLIGVWTDGDFDQTQRSLSELAQLAETAGSQVLDVLVQRRDRPDPATYIGSGKLQELHQIVMATGADTVICN
;
A
#
# COMPACT_ATOMS: atom_id res chain seq x y z
N MET A 1 55.94 -2.76 67.78
CA MET A 1 55.67 -1.39 68.26
C MET A 1 54.99 -0.64 67.13
N SER A 2 54.00 0.20 67.44
CA SER A 2 53.16 0.99 66.52
C SER A 2 54.00 2.07 65.78
N GLU A 3 53.55 2.91 64.83
CA GLU A 3 52.29 3.68 64.57
C GLU A 3 52.21 4.00 63.04
N PHE A 4 51.13 4.48 62.37
CA PHE A 4 49.74 4.86 62.70
C PHE A 4 48.88 4.86 61.38
N PHE A 5 47.61 5.29 61.44
CA PHE A 5 46.75 5.58 60.26
C PHE A 5 45.86 6.82 60.56
N ASP A 6 45.79 7.80 59.64
CA ASP A 6 44.97 9.03 59.77
C ASP A 6 43.85 9.02 58.71
N PRO A 7 42.56 8.95 59.11
CA PRO A 7 41.44 8.64 58.21
C PRO A 7 40.72 9.89 57.65
N ARG A 8 41.45 10.96 57.31
CA ARG A 8 40.81 12.21 56.85
C ARG A 8 40.40 12.20 55.37
N PHE A 9 39.22 11.61 55.16
CA PHE A 9 38.18 11.97 54.19
C PHE A 9 38.63 12.37 52.77
N ALA A 10 38.44 11.44 51.84
CA ALA A 10 38.36 11.73 50.42
C ALA A 10 36.90 12.07 50.04
N ASP A 11 36.70 13.28 49.53
CA ASP A 11 35.63 13.66 48.60
C ASP A 11 36.38 14.19 47.34
N THR A 12 36.00 13.93 46.09
CA THR A 12 34.70 14.22 45.51
C THR A 12 34.52 13.47 44.17
N ASN A 13 33.32 12.95 43.90
CA ASN A 13 32.74 12.48 42.64
C ASN A 13 33.63 12.22 41.39
N LEU A 14 33.58 10.97 40.90
CA LEU A 14 32.89 10.74 39.63
C LEU A 14 31.66 9.85 39.86
N GLU A 15 30.59 10.16 39.15
CA GLU A 15 29.31 9.46 39.22
C GLU A 15 29.39 8.15 38.43
N GLU A 16 29.83 7.07 39.07
CA GLU A 16 29.62 5.73 38.52
C GLU A 16 28.15 5.34 38.72
N GLN A 17 27.37 5.63 37.68
CA GLN A 17 25.98 5.18 37.50
C GLN A 17 25.86 3.72 37.91
N THR A 18 24.97 3.44 38.86
CA THR A 18 24.92 2.12 39.48
C THR A 18 24.53 1.06 38.45
N THR A 19 25.05 -0.16 38.59
CA THR A 19 24.80 -1.29 37.68
C THR A 19 23.30 -1.55 37.40
N GLY A 20 22.40 -1.11 38.28
CA GLY A 20 20.95 -1.20 38.09
C GLY A 20 20.36 -0.31 36.98
N GLU A 21 21.01 0.80 36.59
CA GLU A 21 20.52 1.66 35.50
C GLU A 21 20.77 1.02 34.12
N LEU A 22 21.91 0.35 33.94
CA LEU A 22 22.23 -0.40 32.71
C LEU A 22 21.31 -1.61 32.48
N ASP A 23 20.90 -2.29 33.56
CA ASP A 23 19.95 -3.41 33.52
C ASP A 23 18.51 -2.97 33.16
N LEU A 24 18.16 -1.70 33.39
CA LEU A 24 16.85 -1.14 33.03
C LEU A 24 16.74 -0.84 31.53
N GLU A 25 17.81 -0.36 30.89
CA GLU A 25 17.84 -0.16 29.43
C GLU A 25 17.71 -1.50 28.67
N ALA A 26 18.41 -2.54 29.12
CA ALA A 26 18.33 -3.88 28.51
C ALA A 26 16.90 -4.44 28.48
N ARG A 27 16.08 -4.13 29.50
CA ARG A 27 14.66 -4.55 29.57
C ARG A 27 13.72 -3.74 28.67
N SER A 28 14.11 -2.54 28.25
CA SER A 28 13.30 -1.68 27.36
C SER A 28 13.41 -2.08 25.87
N GLY A 29 14.37 -2.94 25.52
CA GLY A 29 14.72 -3.28 24.13
C GLY A 29 13.72 -4.12 23.33
N LEU A 30 12.64 -4.61 23.93
CA LEU A 30 11.66 -5.48 23.24
C LEU A 30 10.62 -4.65 22.45
N ARG A 31 11.09 -4.02 21.37
CA ARG A 31 10.23 -3.41 20.35
C ARG A 31 9.33 -4.51 19.77
N ARG A 32 8.03 -4.45 20.07
CA ARG A 32 7.02 -5.39 19.59
C ARG A 32 6.99 -5.41 18.05
N VAL A 33 7.67 -6.38 17.44
CA VAL A 33 7.53 -6.68 16.01
C VAL A 33 6.19 -7.38 15.85
N VAL A 34 5.25 -6.71 15.17
CA VAL A 34 3.97 -7.30 14.79
C VAL A 34 4.27 -8.46 13.83
N GLY A 35 4.00 -9.71 14.26
CA GLY A 35 4.19 -10.91 13.42
C GLY A 35 4.88 -12.10 14.09
N LEU A 36 5.41 -11.99 15.32
CA LEU A 36 6.03 -13.12 16.04
C LEU A 36 5.21 -13.51 17.27
N SER A 37 4.12 -14.25 17.04
CA SER A 37 3.37 -14.95 18.10
C SER A 37 3.38 -16.44 17.81
N THR A 38 4.29 -17.19 18.44
CA THR A 38 4.31 -18.65 18.37
C THR A 38 3.42 -19.25 19.45
N GLU A 39 2.14 -18.91 19.41
CA GLU A 39 1.11 -19.76 20.03
C GLU A 39 0.58 -20.67 18.93
N LEU A 40 0.94 -21.95 19.01
CA LEU A 40 0.36 -23.02 18.19
C LEU A 40 -1.08 -23.26 18.63
N GLN A 41 -1.97 -22.37 18.19
CA GLN A 41 -3.39 -22.68 18.11
C GLN A 41 -3.58 -23.50 16.84
N ASP A 42 -3.81 -24.80 17.00
CA ASP A 42 -4.36 -25.64 15.94
C ASP A 42 -5.78 -25.13 15.65
N VAL A 43 -5.86 -24.13 14.77
CA VAL A 43 -7.12 -23.71 14.18
C VAL A 43 -7.07 -24.00 12.70
N THR A 44 -7.97 -24.88 12.25
CA THR A 44 -8.40 -24.94 10.86
C THR A 44 -9.26 -23.72 10.55
N GLU A 45 -8.72 -22.53 10.78
CA GLU A 45 -9.25 -21.27 10.29
C GLU A 45 -8.77 -21.12 8.86
N VAL A 46 -9.66 -21.48 7.92
CA VAL A 46 -9.61 -20.87 6.60
C VAL A 46 -9.87 -19.39 6.83
N GLU A 47 -8.81 -18.60 7.01
CA GLU A 47 -8.90 -17.15 6.97
C GLU A 47 -9.59 -16.78 5.65
N TYR A 48 -10.85 -16.37 5.74
CA TYR A 48 -11.55 -15.72 4.64
C TYR A 48 -10.88 -14.36 4.44
N ARG A 49 -9.71 -14.36 3.79
CA ARG A 49 -9.11 -13.15 3.21
C ARG A 49 -10.18 -12.56 2.31
N GLN A 50 -10.78 -11.47 2.77
CA GLN A 50 -11.77 -10.75 1.99
C GLN A 50 -11.10 -10.37 0.67
N LEU A 51 -11.57 -10.95 -0.44
CA LEU A 51 -11.11 -10.60 -1.77
C LEU A 51 -11.44 -9.13 -1.99
N ARG A 52 -10.41 -8.28 -1.91
CA ARG A 52 -10.52 -6.88 -2.23
C ARG A 52 -10.46 -6.79 -3.75
N LEU A 53 -11.61 -6.52 -4.37
CA LEU A 53 -11.68 -6.32 -5.82
C LEU A 53 -10.77 -5.15 -6.21
N GLU A 54 -9.99 -5.31 -7.28
CA GLU A 54 -9.27 -4.19 -7.89
C GLU A 54 -10.27 -3.19 -8.47
N LYS A 55 -10.00 -1.90 -8.34
CA LYS A 55 -10.93 -0.84 -8.73
C LYS A 55 -10.51 -0.27 -10.08
N VAL A 56 -11.26 -0.66 -11.12
CA VAL A 56 -10.89 -0.45 -12.51
C VAL A 56 -11.70 0.67 -13.16
N VAL A 57 -11.02 1.54 -13.90
CA VAL A 57 -11.64 2.38 -14.94
C VAL A 57 -11.21 1.85 -16.32
N LEU A 58 -12.17 1.67 -17.23
CA LEU A 58 -11.89 1.25 -18.60
C LEU A 58 -11.76 2.48 -19.52
N ILE A 59 -10.84 2.44 -20.47
CA ILE A 59 -10.73 3.44 -21.54
C ILE A 59 -10.66 2.79 -22.91
N GLY A 60 -11.34 3.36 -23.90
CA GLY A 60 -11.30 2.91 -25.29
C GLY A 60 -11.17 4.05 -26.29
N VAL A 61 -10.43 3.82 -27.38
CA VAL A 61 -10.36 4.74 -28.53
C VAL A 61 -11.20 4.20 -29.68
N TRP A 62 -12.24 4.94 -30.07
CA TRP A 62 -13.02 4.64 -31.28
C TRP A 62 -12.33 5.30 -32.48
N THR A 63 -11.70 4.48 -33.33
CA THR A 63 -10.93 4.94 -34.48
C THR A 63 -11.74 5.01 -35.78
N ASP A 64 -12.39 3.91 -36.13
CA ASP A 64 -13.23 3.77 -37.31
C ASP A 64 -14.37 2.77 -37.02
N GLY A 65 -15.29 2.61 -37.96
CA GLY A 65 -16.43 1.71 -37.84
C GLY A 65 -17.53 2.24 -36.92
N ASP A 66 -18.35 1.32 -36.43
CA ASP A 66 -19.57 1.62 -35.67
C ASP A 66 -19.29 1.80 -34.17
N PHE A 67 -19.92 2.81 -33.55
CA PHE A 67 -19.82 3.03 -32.10
C PHE A 67 -20.34 1.83 -31.31
N ASP A 68 -21.39 1.16 -31.80
CA ASP A 68 -21.93 -0.06 -31.19
C ASP A 68 -20.90 -1.22 -31.20
N GLN A 69 -19.92 -1.20 -32.11
CA GLN A 69 -18.84 -2.19 -32.11
C GLN A 69 -17.83 -1.91 -31.00
N THR A 70 -17.41 -0.64 -30.83
CA THR A 70 -16.57 -0.23 -29.69
C THR A 70 -17.27 -0.48 -28.35
N GLN A 71 -18.56 -0.18 -28.24
CA GLN A 71 -19.34 -0.45 -27.02
C GLN A 71 -19.43 -1.95 -26.72
N ARG A 72 -19.62 -2.81 -27.73
CA ARG A 72 -19.60 -4.28 -27.55
C ARG A 72 -18.25 -4.77 -27.06
N SER A 73 -17.15 -4.30 -27.65
CA SER A 73 -15.79 -4.68 -27.25
C SER A 73 -15.44 -4.22 -25.83
N LEU A 74 -15.88 -3.02 -25.41
CA LEU A 74 -15.71 -2.55 -24.03
C LEU A 74 -16.59 -3.30 -23.02
N SER A 75 -17.79 -3.73 -23.42
CA SER A 75 -18.67 -4.58 -22.60
C SER A 75 -18.07 -5.97 -22.38
N GLU A 76 -17.41 -6.54 -23.39
CA GLU A 76 -16.64 -7.78 -23.25
C GLU A 76 -15.42 -7.58 -22.33
N LEU A 77 -14.67 -6.49 -22.49
CA LEU A 77 -13.54 -6.15 -21.61
C LEU A 77 -13.98 -5.99 -20.13
N ALA A 78 -15.14 -5.39 -19.89
CA ALA A 78 -15.71 -5.28 -18.55
C ALA A 78 -16.00 -6.65 -17.92
N GLN A 79 -16.66 -7.56 -18.67
CA GLN A 79 -16.93 -8.93 -18.21
C GLN A 79 -15.65 -9.72 -17.93
N LEU A 80 -14.59 -9.52 -18.73
CA LEU A 80 -13.27 -10.13 -18.49
C LEU A 80 -12.62 -9.58 -17.21
N ALA A 81 -12.67 -8.26 -16.97
CA ALA A 81 -12.16 -7.65 -15.75
C ALA A 81 -12.92 -8.11 -14.50
N GLU A 82 -14.26 -8.15 -14.56
CA GLU A 82 -15.11 -8.67 -13.47
C GLU A 82 -14.81 -10.14 -13.15
N THR A 83 -14.66 -10.98 -14.19
CA THR A 83 -14.28 -12.40 -14.04
C THR A 83 -12.86 -12.55 -13.44
N ALA A 84 -11.96 -11.61 -13.71
CA ALA A 84 -10.62 -11.56 -13.13
C ALA A 84 -10.58 -11.03 -11.67
N GLY A 85 -11.73 -10.68 -11.07
CA GLY A 85 -11.81 -10.18 -9.70
C GLY A 85 -11.65 -8.65 -9.58
N SER A 86 -11.96 -7.91 -10.64
CA SER A 86 -12.06 -6.44 -10.60
C SER A 86 -13.49 -5.95 -10.38
N GLN A 87 -13.63 -4.74 -9.88
CA GLN A 87 -14.85 -3.93 -9.92
C GLN A 87 -14.65 -2.81 -10.94
N VAL A 88 -15.41 -2.83 -12.04
CA VAL A 88 -15.43 -1.71 -12.99
C VAL A 88 -16.24 -0.55 -12.40
N LEU A 89 -15.64 0.64 -12.33
CA LEU A 89 -16.21 1.83 -11.72
C LEU A 89 -16.70 2.85 -12.76
N ASP A 90 -16.02 2.95 -13.90
CA ASP A 90 -16.38 3.85 -15.00
C ASP A 90 -15.78 3.37 -16.34
N VAL A 91 -16.30 3.89 -17.45
CA VAL A 91 -15.85 3.57 -18.82
C VAL A 91 -15.81 4.86 -19.65
N LEU A 92 -14.61 5.29 -20.06
CA LEU A 92 -14.44 6.43 -20.97
C LEU A 92 -14.21 5.96 -22.41
N VAL A 93 -14.89 6.60 -23.36
CA VAL A 93 -14.63 6.41 -24.80
C VAL A 93 -14.24 7.74 -25.43
N GLN A 94 -13.26 7.72 -26.33
CA GLN A 94 -12.84 8.89 -27.11
C GLN A 94 -12.76 8.55 -28.59
N ARG A 95 -13.45 9.33 -29.44
CA ARG A 95 -13.34 9.23 -30.90
C ARG A 95 -12.07 9.94 -31.39
N ARG A 96 -11.24 9.27 -32.19
CA ARG A 96 -10.02 9.82 -32.83
C ARG A 96 -9.60 8.97 -34.02
N ASP A 97 -9.17 9.53 -35.15
CA ASP A 97 -8.69 8.76 -36.32
C ASP A 97 -7.59 7.73 -35.98
N ARG A 98 -6.80 7.98 -34.93
CA ARG A 98 -5.84 7.04 -34.33
C ARG A 98 -5.62 7.36 -32.85
N PRO A 99 -5.18 6.40 -32.02
CA PRO A 99 -4.76 6.66 -30.66
C PRO A 99 -3.66 7.73 -30.59
N ASP A 100 -3.68 8.50 -29.51
CA ASP A 100 -2.65 9.49 -29.22
C ASP A 100 -1.32 8.81 -28.85
N PRO A 101 -0.19 9.13 -29.53
CA PRO A 101 1.07 8.41 -29.32
C PRO A 101 1.71 8.66 -27.94
N ALA A 102 1.29 9.71 -27.22
CA ALA A 102 1.81 10.04 -25.89
C ALA A 102 0.87 9.62 -24.76
N THR A 103 -0.44 9.56 -25.01
CA THR A 103 -1.47 9.47 -23.97
C THR A 103 -2.61 8.48 -24.25
N TYR A 104 -2.56 7.75 -25.36
CA TYR A 104 -3.63 6.88 -25.90
C TYR A 104 -4.93 7.60 -26.27
N ILE A 105 -5.57 8.28 -25.30
CA ILE A 105 -6.85 8.98 -25.45
C ILE A 105 -6.71 10.49 -25.78
N GLY A 106 -5.53 11.08 -25.56
CA GLY A 106 -5.30 12.52 -25.68
C GLY A 106 -5.31 13.25 -24.34
N SER A 107 -4.55 14.34 -24.25
CA SER A 107 -4.34 15.11 -23.01
C SER A 107 -5.65 15.51 -22.31
N GLY A 108 -6.59 16.14 -23.00
CA GLY A 108 -7.86 16.59 -22.40
C GLY A 108 -8.65 15.45 -21.75
N LYS A 109 -8.73 14.30 -22.42
CA LYS A 109 -9.42 13.10 -21.90
C LYS A 109 -8.62 12.42 -20.79
N LEU A 110 -7.29 12.53 -20.81
CA LEU A 110 -6.41 12.08 -19.71
C LEU A 110 -6.59 12.94 -18.43
N GLN A 111 -6.87 14.23 -18.55
CA GLN A 111 -7.25 15.06 -17.39
C GLN A 111 -8.63 14.66 -16.83
N GLU A 112 -9.60 14.35 -17.68
CA GLU A 112 -10.92 13.84 -17.27
C GLU A 112 -10.80 12.48 -16.56
N LEU A 113 -10.04 11.54 -17.13
CA LEU A 113 -9.71 10.25 -16.51
C LEU A 113 -9.06 10.44 -15.13
N HIS A 114 -8.11 11.36 -15.00
CA HIS A 114 -7.47 11.65 -13.72
C HIS A 114 -8.48 12.13 -12.66
N GLN A 115 -9.44 12.98 -13.03
CA GLN A 115 -10.51 13.42 -12.13
C GLN A 115 -11.41 12.25 -11.69
N ILE A 116 -11.77 11.35 -12.62
CA ILE A 116 -12.58 10.15 -12.32
C ILE A 116 -11.83 9.21 -11.39
N VAL A 117 -10.54 8.93 -11.65
CA VAL A 117 -9.70 8.09 -10.79
C VAL A 117 -9.63 8.66 -9.37
N MET A 118 -9.41 9.97 -9.22
CA MET A 118 -9.37 10.64 -7.92
C MET A 118 -10.73 10.65 -7.20
N ALA A 119 -11.85 10.79 -7.93
CA ALA A 119 -13.19 10.83 -7.35
C ALA A 119 -13.72 9.45 -6.94
N THR A 120 -13.39 8.41 -7.71
CA THR A 120 -13.84 7.02 -7.50
C THR A 120 -12.90 6.21 -6.60
N GLY A 121 -11.65 6.66 -6.49
CA GLY A 121 -10.58 5.93 -5.81
C GLY A 121 -10.20 4.64 -6.56
N ALA A 122 -10.17 4.69 -7.88
CA ALA A 122 -9.66 3.63 -8.74
C ALA A 122 -8.14 3.47 -8.57
N ASP A 123 -7.65 2.24 -8.64
CA ASP A 123 -6.22 1.91 -8.55
C ASP A 123 -5.67 1.34 -9.88
N THR A 124 -6.54 0.84 -10.76
CA THR A 124 -6.18 0.29 -12.07
C THR A 124 -6.93 0.99 -13.21
N VAL A 125 -6.25 1.18 -14.35
CA VAL A 125 -6.87 1.62 -15.62
C VAL A 125 -6.54 0.60 -16.71
N ILE A 126 -7.55 0.12 -17.44
CA ILE A 126 -7.38 -0.84 -18.54
C ILE A 126 -7.77 -0.17 -19.86
N CYS A 127 -6.93 -0.35 -20.88
CA CYS A 127 -7.10 0.23 -22.21
C CYS A 127 -7.55 -0.84 -23.22
N ASN A 128 -8.52 -0.49 -24.08
CA ASN A 128 -8.89 -1.21 -25.30
C ASN A 128 -8.44 -0.41 -26.53
#